data_AF-A0A8J2K5X1-F1
#
_entry.id   AF-A0A8J2K5X1-F1
#
_cell.length_a   1.000
_cell.length_b   1.000
_cell.length_c   1.000
_cell.angle_alpha   90.00
_cell.angle_beta   90.00
_cell.angle_gamma   90.00
#
_symmetry.space_group_name_H-M   'P 1'
#
loop_
_entity.id
_entity.type
_entity.pdbx_description
1 polymer ?
#
loop_
_entity_poly.entity_id
_entity_poly.type
_entity_poly.pdbx_seq_one_letter_code
_entity_poly.pdbx_strand_id
1 'polypeptide(L)'
;MIYKLNKTIGVVPEIKNPAFHNNGKSEPNFMEKRLLENLYNAGYPRKNDSRTNCSANIDGATFPIPCPPVIIQSFELPSLQYLKPNTNFDLLQLIDDDAPLLTYKGMEEISKVAQYYAPWKEYLYVGADADLKFNNKTWNQTEIDSLGGFVPPTEFPKVAHDLGMKIVLYTINDSHEKSTLGCANVTGCEAKNKTKELDYFFEL
;
A
#
# COMPACT_ATOMS: atom_id res chain seq x y z
N MET A 1 21.72 -8.32 29.46
CA MET A 1 20.35 -7.78 29.32
C MET A 1 19.73 -8.48 28.13
N ILE A 2 18.86 -9.48 28.36
CA ILE A 2 18.22 -10.24 27.27
C ILE A 2 16.97 -9.46 26.88
N TYR A 3 16.97 -8.85 25.70
CA TYR A 3 15.78 -8.18 25.18
C TYR A 3 14.74 -9.24 24.81
N LYS A 4 13.79 -9.50 25.71
CA LYS A 4 12.58 -10.26 25.39
C LYS A 4 11.67 -9.37 24.55
N LEU A 5 11.93 -9.26 23.25
CA LEU A 5 10.89 -8.84 22.32
C LEU A 5 9.95 -10.04 22.13
N ASN A 6 9.04 -10.26 23.09
CA ASN A 6 7.91 -11.18 22.93
C ASN A 6 6.87 -10.63 21.94
N LYS A 7 7.34 -9.99 20.87
CA LYS A 7 6.56 -9.30 19.84
C LYS A 7 7.02 -9.85 18.50
N THR A 8 6.07 -10.24 17.69
CA THR A 8 6.30 -10.60 16.30
C THR A 8 6.44 -9.34 15.46
N ILE A 9 7.50 -9.27 14.65
CA ILE A 9 7.69 -8.20 13.67
C ILE A 9 7.07 -8.68 12.35
N GLY A 10 6.16 -7.89 11.78
CA GLY A 10 5.57 -8.17 10.48
C GLY A 10 6.45 -7.77 9.32
N VAL A 11 6.08 -8.20 8.11
CA VAL A 11 6.74 -7.81 6.86
C VAL A 11 5.72 -7.20 5.89
N VAL A 12 6.14 -6.20 5.12
CA VAL A 12 5.32 -5.52 4.11
C VAL A 12 6.01 -5.61 2.73
N PRO A 13 6.06 -6.80 2.12
CA PRO A 13 6.75 -6.98 0.83
C PRO A 13 6.00 -6.27 -0.30
N GLU A 14 6.72 -5.53 -1.13
CA GLU A 14 6.21 -4.96 -2.38
C GLU A 14 6.52 -5.86 -3.58
N ILE A 15 5.53 -6.14 -4.43
CA ILE A 15 5.76 -6.72 -5.76
C ILE A 15 6.01 -5.57 -6.75
N LYS A 16 7.27 -5.40 -7.14
CA LYS A 16 7.69 -4.34 -8.09
C LYS A 16 7.40 -4.76 -9.52
N ASN A 17 6.59 -3.96 -10.21
CA ASN A 17 6.29 -4.09 -11.64
C ASN A 17 6.01 -5.56 -12.09
N PRO A 18 5.03 -6.25 -11.49
CA PRO A 18 4.70 -7.62 -11.84
C PRO A 18 4.39 -7.83 -13.32
N ALA A 19 3.71 -6.90 -14.02
CA ALA A 19 3.46 -7.04 -15.45
C ALA A 19 4.76 -7.20 -16.26
N PHE A 20 5.79 -6.41 -15.97
CA PHE A 20 7.10 -6.53 -16.62
C PHE A 20 7.74 -7.90 -16.38
N HIS A 21 7.73 -8.38 -15.13
CA HIS A 21 8.40 -9.62 -14.76
C HIS A 21 7.64 -10.87 -15.21
N ASN A 22 6.32 -10.78 -15.34
CA ASN A 22 5.45 -11.83 -15.86
C ASN A 22 5.52 -11.91 -17.39
N ASN A 23 5.93 -10.84 -18.07
CA ASN A 23 6.10 -10.82 -19.52
C ASN A 23 7.12 -11.88 -19.97
N GLY A 24 6.75 -12.67 -20.98
CA GLY A 24 7.58 -13.74 -21.53
C GLY A 24 7.76 -14.97 -20.61
N LYS A 25 7.06 -15.04 -19.47
CA LYS A 25 7.00 -16.25 -18.66
C LYS A 25 5.93 -17.20 -19.18
N SER A 26 6.23 -18.49 -19.17
CA SER A 26 5.26 -19.54 -19.51
C SER A 26 4.15 -19.67 -18.46
N GLU A 27 4.44 -19.25 -17.23
CA GLU A 27 3.50 -19.27 -16.12
C GLU A 27 2.89 -17.87 -15.88
N PRO A 28 1.55 -17.74 -15.91
CA PRO A 28 0.90 -16.50 -15.54
C PRO A 28 1.05 -16.24 -14.03
N ASN A 29 1.18 -14.96 -13.67
CA ASN A 29 1.38 -14.48 -12.29
C ASN A 29 2.62 -15.10 -11.62
N PHE A 30 3.69 -15.28 -12.39
CA PHE A 30 4.95 -15.88 -11.93
C PHE A 30 5.51 -15.16 -10.69
N MET A 31 5.51 -13.82 -10.67
CA MET A 31 6.01 -13.05 -9.53
C MET A 31 5.19 -13.25 -8.26
N GLU A 32 3.87 -13.20 -8.38
CA GLU A 32 2.95 -13.37 -7.26
C GLU A 32 3.09 -14.77 -6.66
N LYS A 33 3.15 -15.79 -7.51
CA LYS A 33 3.39 -17.18 -7.08
C LYS A 33 4.74 -17.31 -6.38
N ARG A 34 5.79 -16.72 -6.95
CA ARG A 34 7.13 -16.80 -6.38
C ARG A 34 7.21 -16.12 -5.01
N LEU A 35 6.51 -15.00 -4.82
CA LEU A 35 6.39 -14.37 -3.50
C LEU A 35 5.70 -15.31 -2.51
N LEU A 36 4.55 -15.89 -2.86
CA LEU A 36 3.81 -16.81 -1.97
C LEU A 36 4.59 -18.10 -1.64
N GLU A 37 5.41 -18.59 -2.58
CA GLU A 37 6.38 -19.66 -2.33
C GLU A 37 7.46 -19.26 -1.35
N ASN A 38 8.08 -18.11 -1.54
CA ASN A 38 9.14 -17.64 -0.65
C ASN A 38 8.63 -17.36 0.76
N LEU A 39 7.44 -16.75 0.89
CA LEU A 39 6.80 -16.53 2.18
C LEU A 39 6.49 -17.87 2.88
N TYR A 40 5.91 -18.83 2.16
CA TYR A 40 5.64 -20.16 2.72
C TYR A 40 6.91 -20.88 3.18
N ASN A 41 7.95 -20.89 2.35
CA ASN A 41 9.25 -21.49 2.68
C ASN A 41 9.94 -20.79 3.87
N ALA A 42 9.66 -19.49 4.05
CA ALA A 42 10.12 -18.71 5.21
C ALA A 42 9.23 -18.89 6.46
N GLY A 43 8.23 -19.76 6.43
CA GLY A 43 7.38 -20.11 7.57
C GLY A 43 6.10 -19.29 7.71
N TYR A 44 5.78 -18.43 6.74
CA TYR A 44 4.51 -17.68 6.73
C TYR A 44 3.39 -18.54 6.13
N PRO A 45 2.31 -18.83 6.89
CA PRO A 45 1.27 -19.76 6.45
C PRO A 45 0.49 -19.22 5.25
N ARG A 46 0.19 -20.07 4.27
CA ARG A 46 -0.71 -19.74 3.15
C ARG A 46 -2.17 -19.86 3.58
N LYS A 47 -3.05 -19.65 2.61
CA LYS A 47 -4.49 -19.89 2.76
C LYS A 47 -4.75 -21.33 3.21
N ASN A 48 -5.50 -21.46 4.30
CA ASN A 48 -5.88 -22.74 4.95
C ASN A 48 -4.73 -23.54 5.57
N ASP A 49 -3.51 -23.01 5.63
CA ASP A 49 -2.42 -23.68 6.33
C ASP A 49 -2.60 -23.58 7.85
N SER A 50 -2.17 -24.64 8.52
CA SER A 50 -2.03 -24.64 9.97
C SER A 50 -1.02 -23.57 10.41
N ARG A 51 -1.36 -22.79 11.43
CA ARG A 51 -0.44 -21.82 12.07
C ARG A 51 0.65 -22.51 12.92
N THR A 52 0.89 -23.80 12.72
CA THR A 52 1.89 -24.60 13.43
C THR A 52 3.32 -24.10 13.26
N ASN A 53 3.62 -23.35 12.18
CA ASN A 53 4.94 -22.76 11.95
C ASN A 53 5.16 -21.42 12.66
N CYS A 54 4.19 -20.96 13.45
CA CYS A 54 4.29 -19.71 14.21
C CYS A 54 4.96 -19.99 15.56
N SER A 55 6.25 -20.29 15.50
CA SER A 55 7.09 -20.60 16.66
C SER A 55 8.45 -19.93 16.54
N ALA A 56 9.03 -19.51 17.67
CA ALA A 56 10.39 -18.98 17.74
C ALA A 56 11.29 -19.94 18.52
N ASN A 57 12.51 -20.16 18.03
CA ASN A 57 13.55 -20.83 18.79
C ASN A 57 14.37 -19.78 19.56
N ILE A 58 14.35 -19.86 20.89
CA ILE A 58 15.10 -18.98 21.79
C ILE A 58 15.91 -19.89 22.71
N ASP A 59 17.24 -19.80 22.64
CA ASP A 59 18.18 -20.57 23.46
C ASP A 59 17.92 -22.09 23.45
N GLY A 60 17.59 -22.65 22.28
CA GLY A 60 17.35 -24.08 22.11
C GLY A 60 15.95 -24.56 22.52
N ALA A 61 15.08 -23.66 22.99
CA ALA A 61 13.68 -23.95 23.28
C ALA A 61 12.75 -23.32 22.23
N THR A 62 11.74 -24.08 21.81
CA THR A 62 10.73 -23.62 20.85
C THR A 62 9.50 -23.09 21.60
N PHE A 63 9.12 -21.84 21.32
CA PHE A 63 7.97 -21.18 21.93
C PHE A 63 6.91 -20.87 20.87
N PRO A 64 5.62 -21.12 21.14
CA PRO A 64 4.55 -20.65 20.27
C PRO A 64 4.51 -19.12 20.30
N ILE A 65 4.40 -18.49 19.12
CA ILE A 65 4.21 -17.05 18.96
C ILE A 65 3.03 -16.80 18.02
N PRO A 66 2.37 -15.63 18.08
CA PRO A 66 1.47 -15.21 17.02
C PRO A 66 2.20 -15.28 15.67
N CYS A 67 1.49 -15.63 14.59
CA CYS A 67 2.11 -15.52 13.27
C CYS A 67 2.41 -14.05 12.99
N PRO A 68 3.63 -13.70 12.56
CA PRO A 68 3.93 -12.32 12.16
C PRO A 68 2.98 -11.89 11.03
N PRO A 69 2.43 -10.66 11.08
CA PRO A 69 1.53 -10.18 10.03
C PRO A 69 2.32 -9.97 8.73
N VAL A 70 1.67 -10.28 7.61
CA VAL A 70 2.17 -10.01 6.26
C VAL A 70 1.15 -9.15 5.56
N ILE A 71 1.60 -8.02 5.03
CA ILE A 71 0.80 -7.14 4.17
C ILE A 71 1.50 -7.08 2.81
N ILE A 72 0.94 -7.69 1.77
CA ILE A 72 1.53 -7.63 0.44
C ILE A 72 1.06 -6.34 -0.23
N GLN A 73 2.00 -5.52 -0.70
CA GLN A 73 1.71 -4.29 -1.40
C GLN A 73 2.07 -4.35 -2.89
N SER A 74 1.30 -3.65 -3.72
CA SER A 74 1.62 -3.46 -5.14
C SER A 74 0.94 -2.21 -5.68
N PHE A 75 1.56 -1.61 -6.70
CA PHE A 75 0.94 -0.58 -7.53
C PHE A 75 -0.06 -1.16 -8.54
N GLU A 76 0.08 -2.43 -8.90
CA GLU A 76 -0.74 -3.04 -9.96
C GLU A 76 -1.95 -3.76 -9.36
N LEU A 77 -3.15 -3.19 -9.53
CA LEU A 77 -4.42 -3.78 -9.09
C LEU A 77 -4.61 -5.24 -9.56
N PRO A 78 -4.25 -5.64 -10.80
CA PRO A 78 -4.36 -7.03 -11.24
C PRO A 78 -3.59 -8.04 -10.36
N SER A 79 -2.45 -7.64 -9.80
CA SER A 79 -1.69 -8.49 -8.88
C SER A 79 -2.45 -8.72 -7.58
N LEU A 80 -3.11 -7.69 -7.03
CA LEU A 80 -3.94 -7.85 -5.83
C LEU A 80 -5.20 -8.68 -6.12
N GLN A 81 -5.80 -8.51 -7.30
CA GLN A 81 -6.92 -9.35 -7.77
C GLN A 81 -6.52 -10.83 -7.85
N TYR A 82 -5.30 -11.15 -8.31
CA TYR A 82 -4.78 -12.51 -8.29
C TYR A 82 -4.50 -12.99 -6.85
N LEU A 83 -3.88 -12.17 -6.00
CA LEU A 83 -3.52 -12.58 -4.64
C LEU A 83 -4.74 -12.82 -3.75
N LYS A 84 -5.81 -12.02 -3.88
CA LYS A 84 -7.01 -12.08 -3.02
C LYS A 84 -7.60 -13.49 -2.84
N PRO A 85 -7.83 -14.28 -3.91
CA PRO A 85 -8.30 -15.66 -3.74
C PRO A 85 -7.20 -16.66 -3.34
N ASN A 86 -5.92 -16.32 -3.55
CA ASN A 86 -4.77 -17.25 -3.44
C ASN A 86 -3.98 -17.13 -2.12
N THR A 87 -4.28 -16.15 -1.26
CA THR A 87 -3.68 -16.02 0.07
C THR A 87 -4.68 -15.54 1.13
N ASN A 88 -4.30 -15.69 2.40
CA ASN A 88 -4.96 -15.07 3.55
C ASN A 88 -4.18 -13.88 4.11
N PHE A 89 -3.10 -13.44 3.44
CA PHE A 89 -2.37 -12.23 3.81
C PHE A 89 -3.20 -10.99 3.50
N ASP A 90 -3.00 -9.96 4.31
CA ASP A 90 -3.57 -8.65 4.05
C ASP A 90 -2.95 -8.06 2.77
N LEU A 91 -3.74 -7.31 2.00
CA LEU A 91 -3.33 -6.70 0.75
C LEU A 91 -3.43 -5.17 0.84
N LEU A 92 -2.45 -4.48 0.26
CA LEU A 92 -2.33 -3.02 0.24
C LEU A 92 -2.17 -2.52 -1.19
N GLN A 93 -3.08 -1.66 -1.63
CA GLN A 93 -3.01 -1.02 -2.95
C GLN A 93 -2.21 0.28 -2.84
N LEU A 94 -1.02 0.31 -3.44
CA LEU A 94 -0.24 1.53 -3.63
C LEU A 94 -0.77 2.29 -4.86
N ILE A 95 -0.84 3.62 -4.78
CA ILE A 95 -1.42 4.44 -5.85
C ILE A 95 -0.60 5.70 -5.99
N ASP A 96 0.12 5.78 -7.10
CA ASP A 96 0.78 7.00 -7.55
C ASP A 96 0.00 7.52 -8.77
N ASP A 97 0.36 7.14 -9.99
CA ASP A 97 -0.17 7.78 -11.21
C ASP A 97 -1.39 7.10 -11.86
N ASP A 98 -2.02 6.14 -11.19
CA ASP A 98 -3.23 5.47 -11.69
C ASP A 98 -4.49 6.30 -11.34
N ALA A 99 -4.79 7.29 -12.19
CA ALA A 99 -5.85 8.25 -11.97
C ALA A 99 -7.24 7.63 -11.69
N PRO A 100 -7.71 6.60 -12.43
CA PRO A 100 -8.94 5.89 -12.10
C PRO A 100 -9.03 5.42 -10.63
N LEU A 101 -7.92 4.99 -10.02
CA LEU A 101 -7.88 4.49 -8.63
C LEU A 101 -7.98 5.60 -7.56
N LEU A 102 -7.89 6.87 -7.96
CA LEU A 102 -8.07 8.05 -7.09
C LEU A 102 -9.51 8.57 -7.06
N THR A 103 -10.44 7.86 -7.72
CA THR A 103 -11.87 8.22 -7.78
C THR A 103 -12.70 7.46 -6.75
N TYR A 104 -13.93 7.92 -6.49
CA TYR A 104 -14.85 7.20 -5.61
C TYR A 104 -15.07 5.75 -6.03
N LYS A 105 -15.36 5.49 -7.32
CA LYS A 105 -15.54 4.12 -7.81
C LYS A 105 -14.23 3.34 -7.87
N GLY A 106 -13.10 4.01 -8.08
CA GLY A 106 -11.77 3.40 -7.97
C GLY A 106 -11.52 2.85 -6.56
N MET A 107 -11.82 3.65 -5.53
CA MET A 107 -11.74 3.20 -4.13
C MET A 107 -12.71 2.05 -3.84
N GLU A 108 -13.94 2.09 -4.35
CA GLU A 108 -14.90 0.98 -4.24
C GLU A 108 -14.35 -0.30 -4.86
N GLU A 109 -13.71 -0.23 -6.03
CA GLU A 109 -13.11 -1.40 -6.67
C GLU A 109 -11.97 -1.98 -5.84
N ILE A 110 -11.10 -1.12 -5.31
CA ILE A 110 -9.99 -1.55 -4.44
C ILE A 110 -10.51 -2.22 -3.17
N SER A 111 -11.60 -1.72 -2.58
CA SER A 111 -12.18 -2.28 -1.35
C SER A 111 -12.60 -3.75 -1.47
N LYS A 112 -12.86 -4.23 -2.69
CA LYS A 112 -13.22 -5.62 -2.96
C LYS A 112 -12.01 -6.57 -2.81
N VAL A 113 -10.80 -6.05 -2.94
CA VAL A 113 -9.56 -6.86 -2.98
C VAL A 113 -8.59 -6.52 -1.85
N ALA A 114 -8.40 -5.25 -1.50
CA ALA A 114 -7.40 -4.80 -0.54
C ALA A 114 -8.02 -4.37 0.79
N GLN A 115 -7.26 -4.52 1.87
CA GLN A 115 -7.62 -4.04 3.21
C GLN A 115 -7.03 -2.65 3.49
N TYR A 116 -6.00 -2.27 2.73
CA TYR A 116 -5.30 -1.01 2.88
C TYR A 116 -5.30 -0.25 1.55
N TYR A 117 -5.69 1.01 1.62
CA TYR A 117 -5.66 1.98 0.53
C TYR A 117 -4.49 2.93 0.78
N ALA A 118 -3.53 2.97 -0.14
CA ALA A 118 -2.32 3.75 0.04
C ALA A 118 -2.05 4.65 -1.16
N PRO A 119 -2.61 5.87 -1.16
CA PRO A 119 -2.28 6.88 -2.16
C PRO A 119 -0.97 7.58 -1.80
N TRP A 120 -0.30 8.12 -2.81
CA TRP A 120 0.77 9.09 -2.62
C TRP A 120 0.27 10.26 -1.77
N LYS A 121 1.04 10.63 -0.74
CA LYS A 121 0.61 11.58 0.30
C LYS A 121 0.18 12.95 -0.25
N GLU A 122 0.72 13.40 -1.38
CA GLU A 122 0.40 14.72 -1.92
C GLU A 122 -1.03 14.80 -2.44
N TYR A 123 -1.64 13.69 -2.85
CA TYR A 123 -3.06 13.66 -3.20
C TYR A 123 -3.97 14.06 -2.04
N LEU A 124 -3.55 13.79 -0.81
CA LEU A 124 -4.29 14.18 0.39
C LEU A 124 -4.07 15.65 0.75
N TYR A 125 -3.10 16.33 0.14
CA TYR A 125 -2.86 17.76 0.38
C TYR A 125 -3.32 18.64 -0.78
N VAL A 126 -2.82 18.41 -2.01
CA VAL A 126 -3.16 19.24 -3.19
C VAL A 126 -4.32 18.69 -4.02
N GLY A 127 -4.60 17.39 -3.91
CA GLY A 127 -5.60 16.69 -4.72
C GLY A 127 -5.04 16.06 -5.99
N ALA A 128 -5.70 14.99 -6.44
CA ALA A 128 -5.29 14.20 -7.60
C ALA A 128 -5.15 15.04 -8.88
N ASP A 129 -6.14 15.87 -9.21
CA ASP A 129 -6.12 16.71 -10.42
C ASP A 129 -4.91 17.66 -10.47
N ALA A 130 -4.62 18.34 -9.35
CA ALA A 130 -3.53 19.30 -9.28
C ALA A 130 -2.16 18.62 -9.37
N ASP A 131 -1.96 17.52 -8.64
CA ASP A 131 -0.68 16.79 -8.65
C ASP A 131 -0.44 16.11 -10.01
N LEU A 132 -1.45 15.44 -10.58
CA LEU A 132 -1.31 14.78 -11.88
C LEU A 132 -1.01 15.79 -13.01
N LYS A 133 -1.68 16.96 -13.04
CA LYS A 133 -1.38 18.05 -13.99
C LYS A 133 0.05 18.53 -13.84
N PHE A 134 0.48 18.74 -12.59
CA PHE A 134 1.82 19.21 -12.30
C PHE A 134 2.88 18.22 -12.83
N ASN A 135 2.64 16.93 -12.64
CA ASN A 135 3.53 15.85 -13.09
C ASN A 135 3.41 15.52 -14.59
N ASN A 136 2.72 16.37 -15.38
CA ASN A 136 2.44 16.15 -16.79
C ASN A 136 1.81 14.79 -17.09
N LYS A 137 1.04 14.25 -16.13
CA LYS A 137 0.27 13.03 -16.31
C LYS A 137 -1.01 13.37 -17.04
N THR A 138 -1.38 12.52 -17.98
CA THR A 138 -2.63 12.66 -18.72
C THR A 138 -3.60 11.59 -18.26
N TRP A 139 -4.88 11.96 -18.17
CA TRP A 139 -5.97 11.06 -17.85
C TRP A 139 -7.18 11.42 -18.71
N ASN A 140 -8.13 10.50 -18.81
CA ASN A 140 -9.37 10.72 -19.52
C ASN A 140 -10.41 11.36 -18.57
N GLN A 141 -10.71 12.65 -18.77
CA GLN A 141 -11.66 13.35 -17.90
C GLN A 141 -13.06 12.73 -17.92
N THR A 142 -13.55 12.30 -19.09
CA THR A 142 -14.85 11.64 -19.23
C THR A 142 -14.90 10.33 -18.42
N GLU A 143 -13.79 9.59 -18.37
CA GLU A 143 -13.68 8.40 -17.55
C GLU A 143 -13.72 8.74 -16.06
N ILE A 144 -12.92 9.72 -15.61
CA ILE A 144 -12.92 10.17 -14.21
C ILE A 144 -14.31 10.62 -13.76
N ASP A 145 -15.02 11.39 -14.58
CA ASP A 145 -16.39 11.82 -14.30
C ASP A 145 -17.35 10.62 -14.19
N SER A 146 -17.21 9.63 -15.08
CA SER A 146 -17.99 8.40 -15.04
C SER A 146 -17.70 7.53 -13.80
N LEU A 147 -16.51 7.69 -13.22
CA LEU A 147 -16.06 7.02 -11.99
C LEU A 147 -16.42 7.79 -10.70
N GLY A 148 -17.23 8.85 -10.82
CA GLY A 148 -17.69 9.66 -9.68
C GLY A 148 -16.77 10.82 -9.32
N GLY A 149 -15.75 11.11 -10.14
CA GLY A 149 -14.76 12.16 -9.89
C GLY A 149 -13.68 11.74 -8.90
N PHE A 150 -12.60 12.52 -8.86
CA PHE A 150 -11.54 12.35 -7.87
C PHE A 150 -12.07 12.58 -6.45
N VAL A 151 -11.57 11.79 -5.50
CA VAL A 151 -11.86 12.00 -4.08
C VAL A 151 -11.17 13.30 -3.61
N PRO A 152 -11.88 14.19 -2.90
CA PRO A 152 -11.28 15.40 -2.37
C PRO A 152 -10.11 15.11 -1.40
N PRO A 153 -9.07 15.97 -1.32
CA PRO A 153 -7.88 15.73 -0.51
C PRO A 153 -8.17 15.36 0.94
N THR A 154 -9.11 16.05 1.58
CA THR A 154 -9.48 15.86 2.99
C THR A 154 -10.47 14.71 3.21
N GLU A 155 -10.96 14.07 2.15
CA GLU A 155 -12.00 13.02 2.26
C GLU A 155 -11.44 11.61 2.09
N PHE A 156 -10.20 11.45 1.62
CA PHE A 156 -9.57 10.14 1.43
C PHE A 156 -9.67 9.22 2.67
N PRO A 157 -9.31 9.66 3.90
CA PRO A 157 -9.45 8.80 5.08
C PRO A 157 -10.90 8.39 5.33
N LYS A 158 -11.82 9.36 5.27
CA LYS A 158 -13.25 9.11 5.51
C LYS A 158 -13.81 8.10 4.51
N VAL A 159 -13.58 8.31 3.21
CA VAL A 159 -14.08 7.42 2.15
C VAL A 159 -13.46 6.02 2.25
N ALA A 160 -12.16 5.92 2.54
CA ALA A 160 -11.51 4.64 2.76
C ALA A 160 -12.14 3.86 3.93
N HIS A 161 -12.36 4.55 5.07
CA HIS A 161 -12.97 3.95 6.25
C HIS A 161 -14.43 3.56 6.04
N ASP A 162 -15.22 4.39 5.33
CA ASP A 162 -16.61 4.07 4.98
C ASP A 162 -16.70 2.80 4.10
N LEU A 163 -15.67 2.52 3.30
CA LEU A 163 -15.52 1.29 2.50
C LEU A 163 -14.87 0.12 3.28
N GLY A 164 -14.58 0.29 4.56
CA GLY A 164 -13.98 -0.74 5.41
C GLY A 164 -12.48 -0.98 5.19
N MET A 165 -11.81 -0.10 4.44
CA MET A 165 -10.36 -0.11 4.26
C MET A 165 -9.67 0.74 5.33
N LYS A 166 -8.40 0.47 5.59
CA LYS A 166 -7.50 1.37 6.33
C LYS A 166 -6.73 2.24 5.36
N ILE A 167 -6.38 3.46 5.75
CA ILE A 167 -5.50 4.32 4.95
C ILE A 167 -4.05 4.23 5.41
N VAL A 168 -3.11 4.18 4.47
CA VAL A 168 -1.66 4.19 4.73
C VAL A 168 -1.02 5.16 3.77
N LEU A 169 -0.30 6.16 4.26
CA LEU A 169 0.41 7.09 3.40
C LEU A 169 1.86 6.66 3.19
N TYR A 170 2.40 6.97 2.01
CA TYR A 170 3.82 6.92 1.74
C TYR A 170 4.23 8.19 0.99
N THR A 171 5.47 8.67 1.08
CA THR A 171 6.50 8.40 2.09
C THR A 171 6.58 9.64 2.97
N ILE A 172 6.35 9.48 4.27
CA ILE A 172 6.50 10.58 5.22
C ILE A 172 7.99 10.64 5.58
N ASN A 173 8.68 11.60 4.97
CA ASN A 173 10.11 11.77 5.07
C ASN A 173 10.54 12.20 6.48
N ASP A 174 11.75 11.81 6.89
CA ASP A 174 12.26 12.07 8.24
C ASP A 174 12.83 13.49 8.40
N SER A 175 13.39 13.80 9.58
CA SER A 175 13.98 15.11 9.89
C SER A 175 15.24 15.46 9.09
N HIS A 176 15.80 14.58 8.27
CA HIS A 176 16.94 14.83 7.39
C HIS A 176 16.54 15.21 5.96
N GLU A 177 15.34 14.90 5.51
CA GLU A 177 14.87 15.11 4.13
C GLU A 177 13.88 16.27 3.99
N LYS A 178 13.98 17.15 3.00
CA LYS A 178 13.09 18.34 2.92
C LYS A 178 11.61 17.95 2.95
N SER A 179 10.81 18.77 3.65
CA SER A 179 9.34 18.67 3.56
C SER A 179 8.93 18.79 2.10
N THR A 180 7.96 17.98 1.72
CA THR A 180 7.42 18.00 0.37
C THR A 180 5.97 18.46 0.33
N LEU A 181 5.37 18.84 1.46
CA LEU A 181 3.94 19.15 1.55
C LEU A 181 3.50 20.20 0.52
N GLY A 182 2.77 19.74 -0.50
CA GLY A 182 2.31 20.50 -1.66
C GLY A 182 3.39 20.99 -2.61
N CYS A 183 4.63 20.55 -2.37
CA CYS A 183 5.83 21.00 -3.05
C CYS A 183 6.70 19.83 -3.56
N ALA A 184 6.27 18.57 -3.43
CA ALA A 184 7.10 17.39 -3.74
C ALA A 184 7.73 17.44 -5.11
N ASN A 185 7.00 18.01 -6.06
CA ASN A 185 7.41 18.08 -7.44
C ASN A 185 7.66 19.54 -7.90
N VAL A 186 7.44 20.55 -7.04
CA VAL A 186 7.38 21.97 -7.44
C VAL A 186 8.69 22.75 -7.22
N THR A 187 9.37 23.12 -8.32
CA THR A 187 10.53 24.03 -8.28
C THR A 187 10.12 25.42 -7.81
N GLY A 188 10.70 25.91 -6.69
CA GLY A 188 10.42 27.24 -6.14
C GLY A 188 9.24 27.30 -5.16
N CYS A 189 8.64 26.14 -4.83
CA CYS A 189 7.62 26.05 -3.79
C CYS A 189 8.27 26.10 -2.40
N GLU A 190 7.82 27.03 -1.56
CA GLU A 190 8.30 27.14 -0.18
C GLU A 190 7.59 26.08 0.67
N ALA A 191 8.22 24.91 0.77
CA ALA A 191 7.71 23.82 1.59
C ALA A 191 7.49 24.31 3.03
N LYS A 192 6.29 24.07 3.58
CA LYS A 192 6.05 24.27 5.01
C LYS A 192 7.06 23.44 5.80
N ASN A 193 7.46 23.91 6.98
CA ASN A 193 8.37 23.13 7.82
C ASN A 193 7.77 21.74 8.15
N LYS A 194 8.62 20.77 8.44
CA LYS A 194 8.23 19.35 8.60
C LYS A 194 7.18 19.10 9.68
N THR A 195 7.23 19.88 10.75
CA THR A 195 6.22 19.83 11.82
C THR A 195 4.84 20.07 11.24
N LYS A 196 4.66 21.10 10.41
CA LYS A 196 3.38 21.37 9.74
C LYS A 196 2.96 20.29 8.73
N GLU A 197 3.91 19.62 8.07
CA GLU A 197 3.62 18.47 7.20
C GLU A 197 3.09 17.28 8.01
N LEU A 198 3.81 16.92 9.08
CA LEU A 198 3.40 15.83 9.97
C LEU A 198 2.06 16.13 10.63
N ASP A 199 1.92 17.31 11.23
CA ASP A 199 0.68 17.74 11.91
C ASP A 199 -0.52 17.64 10.96
N TYR A 200 -0.36 18.08 9.70
CA TYR A 200 -1.42 17.96 8.71
C TYR A 200 -1.90 16.52 8.51
N PHE A 201 -0.98 15.59 8.26
CA PHE A 201 -1.35 14.20 8.01
C PHE A 201 -1.83 13.44 9.25
N PHE A 202 -1.47 13.90 10.46
CA PHE A 202 -1.99 13.35 11.71
C PHE A 202 -3.39 13.87 12.08
N GLU A 203 -3.82 15.00 11.50
CA GLU A 203 -5.13 15.63 11.75
C GLU A 203 -6.23 15.26 10.73
N LEU A 204 -5.86 14.55 9.64
CA LEU A 204 -6.78 14.03 8.62
C LEU A 204 -7.64 12.86 9.12
#